data_AF-A0A3D1CPH8-F1
#
_entry.id   AF-A0A3D1CPH8-F1
#
_cell.length_a   1.000
_cell.length_b   1.000
_cell.length_c   1.000
_cell.angle_alpha   90.00
_cell.angle_beta   90.00
_cell.angle_gamma   90.00
#
_symmetry.space_group_name_H-M   'P 1'
#
loop_
_entity.id
_entity.type
_entity.pdbx_description
1 polymer ?
#
loop_
_entity_poly.entity_id
_entity_poly.type
_entity_poly.pdbx_seq_one_letter_code
_entity_poly.pdbx_strand_id
1 'polypeptide(L)'
;LQQPAFPTIYSVSALCWEISLSDMLHAYAWSFLENQVSAVMKTVPLGQVAGQRILSELAMTLPALVDQAMQLPDDDIQNFCPALSIAGCRHETQYSRLFRS
;
A
#
# COMPACT_ATOMS: atom_id res chain seq x y z
N LEU A 1 -13.38 11.55 14.44
CA LEU A 1 -13.81 10.59 13.40
C LEU A 1 -14.54 9.45 14.08
N GLN A 2 -15.79 9.13 13.70
CA GLN A 2 -16.53 8.01 14.31
C GLN A 2 -15.94 6.65 13.90
N GLN A 3 -15.32 6.57 12.71
CA GLN A 3 -14.57 5.40 12.23
C GLN A 3 -13.34 5.89 11.44
N PRO A 4 -12.18 6.07 12.09
CA PRO A 4 -10.97 6.52 11.40
C PRO A 4 -10.43 5.42 10.49
N ALA A 5 -9.89 5.81 9.32
CA ALA A 5 -9.19 4.89 8.45
C ALA A 5 -7.85 4.44 9.09
N PHE A 6 -7.36 3.27 8.71
CA PHE A 6 -6.07 2.75 9.17
C PHE A 6 -4.91 3.74 9.06
N PRO A 7 -4.64 4.41 7.91
CA PRO A 7 -3.53 5.37 7.82
C PRO A 7 -3.64 6.53 8.81
N THR A 8 -4.87 6.95 9.18
CA THR A 8 -5.09 8.02 10.16
C THR A 8 -4.66 7.59 11.56
N ILE A 9 -4.98 6.36 11.97
CA ILE A 9 -4.54 5.84 13.28
C ILE A 9 -3.05 5.54 13.27
N TYR A 10 -2.53 5.03 12.15
CA TYR A 10 -1.10 4.78 11.98
C TYR A 10 -0.27 6.06 12.13
N SER A 11 -0.67 7.15 11.49
CA SER A 11 0.04 8.42 11.56
C SER A 11 0.02 9.03 12.96
N VAL A 12 -1.13 8.98 13.65
CA VAL A 12 -1.22 9.44 15.05
C VAL A 12 -0.34 8.59 15.97
N SER A 13 -0.31 7.27 15.76
CA SER A 13 0.53 6.38 16.57
C SER A 13 2.02 6.65 16.36
N ALA A 14 2.45 6.83 15.11
CA ALA A 14 3.82 7.18 14.77
C ALA A 14 4.23 8.54 15.36
N LEU A 15 3.33 9.53 15.34
CA LEU A 15 3.53 10.82 15.98
C LEU A 15 3.71 10.68 17.50
N CYS A 16 2.86 9.89 18.17
CA CYS A 16 2.96 9.63 19.61
C CYS A 16 4.27 8.90 20.00
N TRP A 17 4.87 8.17 19.08
CA TRP A 17 6.15 7.48 19.27
C TRP A 17 7.36 8.27 18.75
N GLU A 18 7.15 9.53 18.33
CA GLU A 18 8.20 10.41 17.83
C GLU A 18 8.97 9.83 16.63
N ILE A 19 8.30 9.01 15.81
CA ILE A 19 8.87 8.48 14.57
C ILE A 19 8.91 9.59 13.53
N SER A 20 10.03 9.72 12.82
CA SER A 20 10.17 10.72 11.76
C SER A 20 9.15 10.48 10.64
N LEU A 21 8.67 11.55 10.01
CA LEU A 21 7.71 11.45 8.90
C LEU A 21 8.24 10.54 7.77
N SER A 22 9.54 10.64 7.46
CA SER A 22 10.19 9.81 6.44
C SER A 22 10.16 8.33 6.82
N ASP A 23 10.58 7.97 8.04
CA ASP A 23 10.59 6.57 8.48
C ASP A 23 9.18 5.98 8.54
N MET A 24 8.19 6.77 9.00
CA MET A 24 6.78 6.39 9.01
C MET A 24 6.28 6.07 7.60
N LEU A 25 6.56 6.92 6.62
CA LEU A 25 6.14 6.72 5.22
C LEU A 25 6.80 5.48 4.61
N HIS A 26 8.12 5.28 4.83
CA HIS A 26 8.83 4.09 4.38
C HIS A 26 8.23 2.81 4.98
N ALA A 27 8.01 2.78 6.29
CA ALA A 27 7.47 1.62 6.99
C ALA A 27 6.04 1.29 6.54
N TYR A 28 5.18 2.32 6.41
CA TYR A 28 3.80 2.15 5.94
C TYR A 28 3.76 1.61 4.50
N ALA A 29 4.50 2.25 3.60
CA ALA A 29 4.54 1.88 2.19
C ALA A 29 5.15 0.48 1.98
N TRP A 30 6.23 0.14 2.69
CA TRP A 30 6.80 -1.20 2.62
C TRP A 30 5.83 -2.28 3.10
N SER A 31 5.15 -2.05 4.22
CA SER A 31 4.13 -2.98 4.75
C SER A 31 3.00 -3.21 3.75
N PHE A 32 2.56 -2.13 3.07
CA PHE A 32 1.57 -2.22 2.01
C PHE A 32 2.07 -3.05 0.82
N LEU A 33 3.28 -2.75 0.31
CA LEU A 33 3.87 -3.45 -0.83
C LEU A 33 4.10 -4.93 -0.55
N GLU A 34 4.58 -5.29 0.64
CA GLU A 34 4.76 -6.68 1.06
C GLU A 34 3.44 -7.45 1.05
N ASN A 35 2.37 -6.83 1.57
CA ASN A 35 1.04 -7.43 1.53
C ASN A 35 0.54 -7.63 0.09
N GLN A 36 0.79 -6.68 -0.81
CA GLN A 36 0.43 -6.81 -2.23
C GLN A 36 1.19 -7.97 -2.90
N VAL A 37 2.51 -8.10 -2.66
CA VAL A 37 3.29 -9.22 -3.21
C VAL A 37 2.79 -10.56 -2.65
N SER A 38 2.48 -10.63 -1.36
CA SER A 38 1.90 -11.83 -0.74
C SER A 38 0.56 -12.23 -1.37
N ALA A 39 -0.28 -11.25 -1.74
CA ALA A 39 -1.52 -11.50 -2.46
C ALA A 39 -1.26 -12.02 -3.89
N VAL A 40 -0.37 -11.35 -4.64
CA VAL A 40 0.01 -11.74 -6.02
C VAL A 40 0.56 -13.17 -6.06
N MET A 41 1.39 -13.55 -5.10
CA MET A 41 1.93 -14.91 -5.03
C MET A 41 0.84 -15.98 -4.89
N LYS A 42 -0.26 -15.67 -4.19
CA LYS A 42 -1.40 -16.57 -4.01
C LYS A 42 -2.33 -16.59 -5.22
N THR A 43 -2.38 -15.52 -6.02
CA THR A 43 -3.33 -15.39 -7.14
C THR A 43 -2.73 -15.64 -8.52
N VAL A 44 -1.44 -15.38 -8.73
CA VAL A 44 -0.71 -15.47 -10.02
C VAL A 44 0.30 -16.64 -10.04
N PRO A 45 -0.01 -17.72 -9.31
CA PRO A 45 0.92 -18.79 -8.86
C PRO A 45 2.43 -18.49 -8.90
N LEU A 46 2.89 -17.43 -8.21
CA LEU A 46 4.32 -17.11 -8.15
C LEU A 46 5.03 -17.85 -7.01
N GLY A 47 6.23 -18.36 -7.29
CA GLY A 47 7.11 -18.91 -6.27
C GLY A 47 7.80 -17.85 -5.41
N GLN A 48 8.36 -18.27 -4.28
CA GLN A 48 9.05 -17.39 -3.31
C GLN A 48 10.16 -16.55 -3.93
N VAL A 49 10.97 -17.13 -4.82
CA VAL A 49 12.06 -16.42 -5.50
C VAL A 49 11.52 -15.28 -6.36
N ALA A 50 10.38 -15.46 -7.05
CA ALA A 50 9.76 -14.41 -7.84
C ALA A 50 9.22 -13.29 -6.94
N GLY A 51 8.58 -13.63 -5.81
CA GLY A 51 8.12 -12.65 -4.83
C GLY A 51 9.25 -11.79 -4.26
N GLN A 52 10.37 -12.41 -3.87
CA GLN A 52 11.53 -11.69 -3.37
C GLN A 52 12.18 -10.79 -4.43
N ARG A 53 12.19 -11.21 -5.70
CA ARG A 53 12.65 -10.35 -6.80
C ARG A 53 11.79 -9.10 -6.95
N ILE A 54 10.47 -9.26 -6.90
CA ILE A 54 9.54 -8.11 -6.95
C ILE A 54 9.78 -7.17 -5.77
N LEU A 55 9.90 -7.69 -4.55
CA LEU A 55 10.18 -6.87 -3.36
C LEU A 55 11.51 -6.13 -3.45
N SER A 56 12.55 -6.78 -3.97
CA SER A 56 13.86 -6.15 -4.20
C SER A 56 13.77 -4.99 -5.20
N GLU A 57 13.05 -5.17 -6.30
CA GLU A 57 12.82 -4.10 -7.28
C GLU A 57 12.02 -2.94 -6.69
N LEU A 58 10.95 -3.23 -5.94
CA LEU A 58 10.16 -2.23 -5.26
C LEU A 58 10.97 -1.44 -4.22
N ALA A 59 11.83 -2.12 -3.46
CA ALA A 59 12.69 -1.50 -2.45
C ALA A 59 13.61 -0.43 -3.06
N MET A 60 14.08 -0.63 -4.29
CA MET A 60 14.92 0.37 -4.99
C MET A 60 14.12 1.61 -5.41
N THR A 61 12.84 1.46 -5.72
CA THR A 61 11.97 2.58 -6.16
C THR A 61 11.33 3.35 -5.01
N LEU A 62 11.21 2.70 -3.84
CA LEU A 62 10.46 3.23 -2.71
C LEU A 62 10.97 4.58 -2.18
N PRO A 63 12.29 4.83 -2.03
CA PRO A 63 12.78 6.11 -1.51
C PRO A 63 12.32 7.31 -2.36
N ALA A 64 12.41 7.20 -3.69
CA ALA A 64 11.97 8.26 -4.59
C ALA A 64 10.45 8.51 -4.51
N LEU A 65 9.65 7.46 -4.28
CA LEU A 65 8.22 7.59 -4.06
C LEU A 65 7.90 8.31 -2.75
N VAL A 66 8.64 8.00 -1.67
CA VAL A 66 8.47 8.68 -0.38
C VAL A 66 8.87 10.15 -0.48
N ASP A 67 9.97 10.46 -1.15
CA ASP A 67 10.40 11.85 -1.39
C ASP A 67 9.32 12.64 -2.15
N GLN A 68 8.71 12.04 -3.17
CA GLN A 68 7.59 12.64 -3.91
C GLN A 68 6.37 12.86 -3.00
N ALA A 69 6.01 11.86 -2.19
CA ALA A 69 4.86 11.96 -1.28
C ALA A 69 5.06 13.04 -0.22
N MET A 70 6.28 13.25 0.28
CA MET A 70 6.60 14.31 1.25
C MET A 70 6.52 15.72 0.65
N GLN A 71 6.60 15.85 -0.67
CA GLN A 71 6.55 17.13 -1.38
C GLN A 71 5.19 17.40 -2.03
N LEU A 72 4.25 16.45 -1.96
CA LEU A 72 2.94 16.57 -2.59
C LEU A 72 2.08 17.61 -1.86
N PRO A 73 1.62 18.68 -2.53
CA PRO A 73 0.70 19.64 -1.94
C PRO A 73 -0.64 18.99 -1.59
N ASP A 74 -1.28 19.47 -0.51
CA ASP A 74 -2.57 18.93 -0.05
C ASP A 74 -3.67 18.99 -1.14
N ASP A 75 -3.67 20.06 -1.95
CA ASP A 75 -4.63 20.24 -3.06
C ASP A 75 -4.45 19.22 -4.20
N ASP A 76 -3.28 18.58 -4.28
CA ASP A 76 -2.96 17.55 -5.26
C ASP A 76 -3.19 16.12 -4.73
N ILE A 77 -3.54 15.96 -3.45
CA ILE A 77 -3.85 14.65 -2.85
C ILE A 77 -5.18 14.13 -3.40
N GLN A 78 -5.13 13.03 -4.14
CA GLN A 78 -6.31 12.41 -4.74
C GLN A 78 -6.16 10.89 -4.88
N ASN A 79 -7.29 10.20 -5.06
CA ASN A 79 -7.38 8.75 -5.14
C ASN A 79 -7.83 8.24 -6.52
N PHE A 80 -7.61 9.03 -7.56
CA PHE A 80 -8.01 8.77 -8.94
C PHE A 80 -7.23 7.59 -9.53
N CYS A 81 -7.78 6.39 -9.34
CA CYS A 81 -7.29 5.17 -9.95
C CYS A 81 -8.47 4.37 -10.55
N PRO A 82 -8.97 4.79 -11.74
CA PRO A 82 -10.19 4.20 -12.32
C PRO A 82 -10.11 2.68 -12.52
N ALA A 83 -8.94 2.17 -12.91
CA ALA A 83 -8.74 0.73 -13.09
C ALA A 83 -8.89 -0.04 -11.78
N LEU A 84 -8.39 0.50 -10.66
CA LEU A 84 -8.56 -0.09 -9.34
C LEU A 84 -10.03 -0.06 -8.91
N SER A 85 -10.75 1.03 -9.15
CA SER A 85 -12.18 1.13 -8.87
C SER A 85 -12.99 0.06 -9.63
N ILE A 86 -12.73 -0.11 -10.92
CA ILE A 86 -13.39 -1.14 -11.75
C ILE A 86 -13.05 -2.55 -11.24
N ALA A 87 -11.79 -2.80 -10.90
CA ALA A 87 -11.36 -4.09 -10.35
C ALA A 87 -12.06 -4.39 -9.02
N GLY A 88 -12.24 -3.39 -8.14
CA GLY A 88 -13.00 -3.52 -6.90
C GLY A 88 -14.47 -3.90 -7.13
N CYS A 89 -15.16 -3.23 -8.06
CA CYS A 89 -16.54 -3.58 -8.43
C CYS A 89 -16.65 -5.02 -9.00
N ARG A 90 -15.65 -5.46 -9.77
CA ARG A 90 -15.60 -6.85 -10.24
C ARG A 90 -15.36 -7.83 -9.09
N HIS A 91 -14.47 -7.50 -8.15
CA HIS A 91 -14.19 -8.32 -6.97
C HIS A 91 -15.42 -8.46 -6.06
N GLU A 92 -16.29 -7.45 -6.01
CA GLU A 92 -17.55 -7.52 -5.25
C GLU A 92 -18.46 -8.66 -5.72
N THR A 93 -18.54 -8.87 -7.04
CA THR A 93 -19.43 -9.86 -7.69
C THR A 93 -18.74 -11.16 -8.09
N GLN A 94 -17.45 -11.32 -7.73
CA GLN A 94 -16.66 -12.49 -8.09
C GLN A 94 -17.17 -13.74 -7.36
N TYR A 95 -17.46 -14.80 -8.13
CA TYR A 95 -18.03 -16.05 -7.60
C TYR A 95 -17.13 -16.75 -6.57
N SER A 96 -15.83 -16.92 -6.89
CA SER A 96 -14.84 -17.51 -6.00
C SER A 96 -13.86 -16.45 -5.50
N ARG A 97 -13.83 -16.16 -4.19
CA ARG A 97 -12.95 -15.14 -3.59
C ARG A 97 -12.05 -15.74 -2.51
N LEU A 98 -10.76 -15.45 -2.61
CA LEU A 98 -9.77 -15.81 -1.59
C LEU A 98 -9.58 -14.68 -0.56
N PHE A 99 -9.83 -13.43 -0.97
CA PHE A 99 -9.67 -12.23 -0.15
C PHE A 99 -11.03 -11.54 0.07
N ARG A 100 -11.09 -10.70 1.11
CA ARG A 100 -12.35 -10.10 1.61
C ARG A 100 -12.64 -8.71 1.02
N SER A 101 -11.65 -8.14 0.32
CA SER A 101 -11.66 -6.81 -0.31
C SER A 101 -10.51 -6.72 -1.28
#